data_AF-A0A9Q8UWS4-F1
#
_entry.id   AF-A0A9Q8UWS4-F1
#
_cell.length_a   1.000
_cell.length_b   1.000
_cell.length_c   1.000
_cell.angle_alpha   90.00
_cell.angle_beta   90.00
_cell.angle_gamma   90.00
#
_symmetry.space_group_name_H-M   'P 1'
#
loop_
_entity.id
_entity.type
_entity.pdbx_description
1 polymer ?
#
loop_
_entity_poly.entity_id
_entity_poly.type
_entity_poly.pdbx_seq_one_letter_code
_entity_poly.pdbx_strand_id
1 'polypeptide(L)'
;MSTLQQRPVAIGVYYPSWKIYREIHPGPRVLLSIGGGTGSKQFAGVAANREKTARFCQTTKQLLDNFHLDGADIDWEHPRTPDEGADFVALLVALRACLPSPAYSITAALPANEEVLDHIDLPGLLSGPNAVIDYLNLMAYDMAGSWSAVAGHHAQLHAPTRPKHNFAKQSMARISYYLIERRKVDPHRIILGIPAYGRSFWA
;
A
#
# COMPACT_ATOMS: atom_id res chain seq x y z
N MET A 1 6.55 42.83 18.81
CA MET A 1 7.08 42.87 17.42
C MET A 1 8.13 41.78 17.31
N SER A 2 7.73 40.58 16.87
CA SER A 2 8.62 39.44 16.67
C SER A 2 9.02 39.43 15.20
N THR A 3 10.32 39.54 14.96
CA THR A 3 10.94 39.50 13.64
C THR A 3 10.83 38.09 13.06
N LEU A 4 9.98 37.94 12.04
CA LEU A 4 10.02 36.80 11.13
C LEU A 4 11.34 36.89 10.35
N GLN A 5 12.33 36.13 10.80
CA GLN A 5 13.60 35.99 10.12
C GLN A 5 13.35 35.18 8.84
N GLN A 6 13.28 35.86 7.69
CA GLN A 6 13.24 35.23 6.37
C GLN A 6 14.49 34.36 6.22
N ARG A 7 14.31 33.04 6.24
CA ARG A 7 15.38 32.09 5.94
C ARG A 7 15.50 31.96 4.42
N PRO A 8 16.72 31.91 3.87
CA PRO A 8 16.93 31.88 2.43
C PRO A 8 16.32 30.59 1.86
N VAL A 9 15.34 30.76 0.97
CA VAL A 9 14.89 29.68 0.10
C VAL A 9 15.98 29.50 -0.95
N ALA A 10 16.77 28.43 -0.83
CA ALA A 10 17.75 28.07 -1.84
C ALA A 10 17.01 27.69 -3.14
N ILE A 11 16.96 28.62 -4.09
CA ILE A 11 16.52 28.37 -5.45
C ILE A 11 17.57 27.46 -6.10
N GLY A 12 17.20 26.22 -6.45
CA GLY A 12 18.01 25.37 -7.35
C GLY A 12 18.29 23.93 -6.90
N VAL A 13 17.84 23.49 -5.74
CA VAL A 13 17.86 22.06 -5.35
C VAL A 13 16.42 21.65 -5.11
N TYR A 14 15.96 20.54 -5.71
CA TYR A 14 14.65 19.95 -5.43
C TYR A 14 14.64 19.49 -3.97
N TYR A 15 14.44 20.42 -3.03
CA TYR A 15 14.17 20.11 -1.64
C TYR A 15 12.81 19.43 -1.64
N PRO A 16 12.73 18.13 -1.32
CA PRO A 16 11.45 17.46 -1.30
C PRO A 16 10.53 18.22 -0.34
N SER A 17 9.35 18.64 -0.80
CA SER A 17 8.43 19.48 -0.04
C SER A 17 8.07 18.91 1.33
N TRP A 18 8.12 17.57 1.47
CA TRP A 18 7.91 16.89 2.74
C TRP A 18 8.99 17.19 3.80
N LYS A 19 10.23 17.53 3.42
CA LYS A 19 11.28 17.96 4.38
C LYS A 19 10.88 19.28 5.04
N ILE A 20 10.48 20.26 4.21
CA ILE A 20 9.98 21.56 4.66
C ILE A 20 8.73 21.36 5.53
N TYR A 21 7.82 20.48 5.11
CA TYR A 21 6.62 20.18 5.88
C TYR A 21 6.96 19.65 7.28
N ARG A 22 7.93 18.74 7.42
CA ARG A 22 8.36 18.20 8.72
C ARG A 22 9.04 19.24 9.62
N GLU A 23 9.73 20.21 9.04
CA GLU A 23 10.33 21.32 9.81
C GLU A 23 9.25 22.21 10.45
N ILE A 24 8.11 22.38 9.77
CA ILE A 24 6.99 23.21 10.24
C ILE A 24 6.03 22.39 11.13
N HIS A 25 5.87 21.10 10.82
CA HIS A 25 4.93 20.20 11.49
C HIS A 25 5.68 18.97 12.01
N PRO A 26 6.13 18.96 13.28
CA PRO A 26 6.73 17.77 13.88
C PRO A 26 5.67 16.68 14.10
N GLY A 27 6.02 15.41 13.86
CA GLY A 27 5.15 14.25 14.14
C GLY A 27 4.71 13.39 12.94
N PRO A 28 4.53 13.92 11.70
CA PRO A 28 4.22 13.10 10.54
C PRO A 28 5.33 12.10 10.25
N ARG A 29 4.94 10.85 9.97
CA ARG A 29 5.82 9.83 9.38
C ARG A 29 5.74 9.92 7.86
N VAL A 30 6.88 9.82 7.19
CA VAL A 30 7.00 9.82 5.73
C VAL A 30 7.58 8.49 5.28
N LEU A 31 6.81 7.75 4.49
CA LEU A 31 7.20 6.43 3.99
C LEU A 31 7.56 6.52 2.50
N LEU A 32 8.54 5.72 2.08
CA LEU A 32 8.83 5.48 0.66
C LEU A 32 7.90 4.40 0.13
N SER A 33 7.01 4.74 -0.80
CA SER A 33 6.25 3.72 -1.54
C SER A 33 7.10 3.18 -2.69
N ILE A 34 7.18 1.85 -2.80
CA ILE A 34 7.94 1.14 -3.83
C ILE A 34 6.98 0.26 -4.61
N GLY A 35 6.89 0.49 -5.92
CA GLY A 35 6.00 -0.25 -6.81
C GLY A 35 5.02 0.65 -7.54
N GLY A 36 3.73 0.40 -7.33
CA GLY A 36 2.60 1.00 -8.03
C GLY A 36 2.36 0.38 -9.40
N GLY A 37 1.28 0.81 -10.06
CA GLY A 37 0.81 0.23 -11.33
C GLY A 37 1.84 0.14 -12.46
N THR A 38 2.87 1.01 -12.48
CA THR A 38 3.98 0.93 -13.46
C THR A 38 5.28 0.34 -12.89
N GLY A 39 5.43 0.27 -11.57
CA GLY A 39 6.65 -0.19 -10.90
C GLY A 39 6.62 -1.66 -10.46
N SER A 40 5.49 -2.36 -10.64
CA SER A 40 5.29 -3.69 -10.02
C SER A 40 5.88 -4.87 -10.78
N LYS A 41 6.30 -4.70 -12.04
CA LYS A 41 6.72 -5.80 -12.93
C LYS A 41 7.84 -6.68 -12.37
N GLN A 42 8.74 -6.12 -11.54
CA GLN A 42 9.92 -6.82 -11.07
C GLN A 42 9.69 -7.60 -9.77
N PHE A 43 8.58 -7.39 -9.06
CA PHE A 43 8.40 -7.95 -7.73
C PHE A 43 8.42 -9.48 -7.70
N ALA A 44 7.69 -10.15 -8.60
CA ALA A 44 7.67 -11.61 -8.64
C ALA A 44 9.08 -12.21 -8.73
N GLY A 45 9.92 -11.65 -9.61
CA GLY A 45 11.30 -12.09 -9.79
C GLY A 45 12.25 -11.71 -8.65
N VAL A 46 11.92 -10.69 -7.85
CA VAL A 46 12.68 -10.27 -6.66
C VAL A 46 12.29 -11.12 -5.45
N ALA A 47 10.99 -11.30 -5.21
CA ALA A 47 10.44 -11.98 -4.06
C ALA A 47 10.74 -13.50 -4.09
N ALA A 48 10.67 -14.12 -5.28
CA ALA A 48 11.03 -15.53 -5.48
C ALA A 48 12.53 -15.85 -5.34
N ASN A 49 13.39 -14.84 -5.15
CA ASN A 49 14.84 -15.04 -5.11
C ASN A 49 15.46 -14.41 -3.85
N ARG A 50 16.09 -15.25 -3.02
CA ARG A 50 16.66 -14.86 -1.74
C ARG A 50 17.73 -13.76 -1.85
N GLU A 51 18.61 -13.84 -2.85
CA GLU A 51 19.68 -12.85 -3.04
C GLU A 51 19.11 -11.49 -3.48
N LYS A 52 18.13 -11.50 -4.39
CA LYS A 52 17.44 -10.28 -4.81
C LYS A 52 16.61 -9.69 -3.68
N THR A 53 15.95 -10.51 -2.87
CA THR A 53 15.23 -10.06 -1.67
C THR A 53 16.18 -9.42 -0.66
N ALA A 54 17.34 -10.02 -0.40
CA ALA A 54 18.36 -9.45 0.47
C ALA A 54 18.89 -8.11 -0.07
N ARG A 55 19.13 -8.02 -1.38
CA ARG A 55 19.53 -6.78 -2.04
C ARG A 55 18.43 -5.72 -1.95
N PHE A 56 17.17 -6.09 -2.18
CA PHE A 56 16.02 -5.20 -2.05
C PHE A 56 15.93 -4.60 -0.64
N CYS A 57 16.09 -5.44 0.38
CA CYS A 57 16.17 -5.03 1.79
C CYS A 57 17.28 -4.00 2.03
N GLN A 58 18.50 -4.31 1.58
CA GLN A 58 19.67 -3.45 1.74
C GLN A 58 19.47 -2.08 1.05
N THR A 59 19.05 -2.08 -0.21
CA THR A 59 18.88 -0.83 -0.97
C THR A 59 17.71 -0.01 -0.47
N THR A 60 16.63 -0.66 -0.02
CA THR A 60 15.50 0.05 0.62
C THR A 60 15.99 0.75 1.88
N LYS A 61 16.66 0.03 2.80
CA LYS A 61 17.21 0.65 4.01
C LYS A 61 18.14 1.81 3.69
N GLN A 62 19.03 1.65 2.72
CA GLN A 62 19.95 2.71 2.31
C GLN A 62 19.21 3.96 1.83
N LEU A 63 18.13 3.81 1.06
CA LEU A 63 17.29 4.94 0.64
C LEU A 63 16.61 5.60 1.84
N LEU A 64 16.03 4.81 2.75
CA LEU A 64 15.37 5.35 3.94
C LEU A 64 16.36 6.15 4.79
N ASP A 65 17.57 5.64 4.99
CA ASP A 65 18.62 6.31 5.78
C ASP A 65 19.12 7.59 5.11
N ASN A 66 19.41 7.54 3.80
CA ASN A 66 19.90 8.68 3.03
C ASN A 66 18.88 9.83 2.98
N PHE A 67 17.60 9.50 2.98
CA PHE A 67 16.53 10.48 2.93
C PHE A 67 15.87 10.72 4.30
N HIS A 68 16.33 10.09 5.39
CA HIS A 68 15.73 10.21 6.72
C HIS A 68 14.20 9.94 6.72
N LEU A 69 13.79 8.89 6.00
CA LEU A 69 12.40 8.46 5.91
C LEU A 69 12.08 7.47 7.04
N ASP A 70 10.81 7.44 7.44
CA ASP A 70 10.35 6.72 8.63
C ASP A 70 9.88 5.29 8.31
N GLY A 71 10.01 4.83 7.06
CA GLY A 71 9.54 3.51 6.66
C GLY A 71 9.33 3.32 5.17
N ALA A 72 8.78 2.16 4.81
CA ALA A 72 8.48 1.78 3.43
C ALA A 72 7.04 1.27 3.29
N ASP A 73 6.43 1.59 2.16
CA ASP A 73 5.14 1.06 1.71
C ASP A 73 5.40 0.18 0.49
N ILE A 74 5.01 -1.10 0.55
CA ILE A 74 5.20 -2.02 -0.58
C ILE A 74 3.91 -2.12 -1.38
N ASP A 75 3.95 -1.55 -2.57
CA ASP A 75 2.81 -1.45 -3.48
C ASP A 75 3.03 -2.36 -4.70
N TRP A 76 3.03 -3.68 -4.46
CA TRP A 76 3.03 -4.66 -5.53
C TRP A 76 1.60 -4.80 -6.05
N GLU A 77 1.36 -4.37 -7.29
CA GLU A 77 0.10 -4.48 -8.02
C GLU A 77 0.15 -5.58 -9.11
N HIS A 78 -0.15 -6.84 -8.81
CA HIS A 78 -0.35 -7.49 -7.52
C HIS A 78 0.13 -8.94 -7.64
N PRO A 79 0.38 -9.64 -6.51
CA PRO A 79 0.59 -11.10 -6.52
C PRO A 79 -0.60 -11.80 -7.17
N ARG A 80 -0.34 -12.64 -8.18
CA ARG A 80 -1.38 -13.24 -9.05
C ARG A 80 -1.63 -14.71 -8.79
N THR A 81 -0.77 -15.35 -8.01
CA THR A 81 -0.84 -16.78 -7.70
C THR A 81 -0.59 -17.00 -6.22
N PRO A 82 -0.98 -18.17 -5.66
CA PRO A 82 -0.62 -18.53 -4.29
C PRO A 82 0.90 -18.47 -4.03
N ASP A 83 1.72 -18.87 -5.01
CA ASP A 83 3.19 -18.81 -4.89
C ASP A 83 3.68 -17.36 -4.81
N GLU A 84 3.19 -16.47 -5.68
CA GLU A 84 3.53 -15.04 -5.61
C GLU A 84 3.05 -14.41 -4.30
N GLY A 85 1.90 -14.85 -3.77
CA GLY A 85 1.40 -14.42 -2.47
C GLY A 85 2.29 -14.86 -1.30
N ALA A 86 2.76 -16.11 -1.32
CA ALA A 86 3.73 -16.62 -0.34
C ALA A 86 5.08 -15.89 -0.45
N ASP A 87 5.57 -15.65 -1.66
CA ASP A 87 6.78 -14.88 -1.91
C ASP A 87 6.64 -13.44 -1.42
N PHE A 88 5.47 -12.82 -1.60
CA PHE A 88 5.19 -11.49 -1.08
C PHE A 88 5.25 -11.44 0.46
N VAL A 89 4.66 -12.43 1.14
CA VAL A 89 4.77 -12.56 2.60
C VAL A 89 6.24 -12.72 3.02
N ALA A 90 7.01 -13.57 2.32
CA ALA A 90 8.42 -13.77 2.61
C ALA A 90 9.26 -12.49 2.42
N LEU A 91 8.98 -11.71 1.38
CA LEU A 91 9.59 -10.41 1.14
C LEU A 91 9.31 -9.43 2.29
N LEU A 92 8.06 -9.34 2.75
CA LEU A 92 7.68 -8.47 3.87
C LEU A 92 8.35 -8.90 5.19
N VAL A 93 8.45 -10.21 5.44
CA VAL A 93 9.17 -10.74 6.61
C VAL A 93 10.65 -10.37 6.57
N ALA A 94 11.29 -10.52 5.40
CA ALA A 94 12.69 -10.13 5.21
C ALA A 94 12.90 -8.63 5.41
N LEU A 95 11.97 -7.80 4.90
CA LEU A 95 11.98 -6.35 5.11
C LEU A 95 11.85 -5.99 6.58
N ARG A 96 10.93 -6.63 7.32
CA ARG A 96 10.78 -6.37 8.76
C ARG A 96 12.05 -6.71 9.55
N ALA A 97 12.78 -7.76 9.14
CA ALA A 97 14.04 -8.11 9.77
C ALA A 97 15.12 -7.04 9.55
N CYS A 98 15.18 -6.39 8.38
CA CYS A 98 16.16 -5.33 8.13
C CYS A 98 15.67 -3.91 8.50
N LEU A 99 14.37 -3.72 8.64
CA LEU A 99 13.69 -2.48 9.04
C LEU A 99 12.89 -2.73 10.34
N PRO A 100 13.59 -2.89 11.48
CA PRO A 100 12.94 -3.29 12.72
C PRO A 100 11.96 -2.23 13.24
N SER A 101 10.85 -2.70 13.79
CA SER A 101 9.91 -1.86 14.55
C SER A 101 10.51 -1.51 15.93
N PRO A 102 10.25 -0.31 16.50
CA PRO A 102 9.43 0.79 15.96
C PRO A 102 10.20 1.80 15.11
N ALA A 103 11.48 1.55 14.82
CA ALA A 103 12.35 2.48 14.10
C ALA A 103 11.84 2.76 12.68
N TYR A 104 11.32 1.74 12.00
CA TYR A 104 10.69 1.89 10.69
C TYR A 104 9.27 1.34 10.68
N SER A 105 8.38 2.07 10.01
CA SER A 105 7.06 1.59 9.63
C SER A 105 7.16 0.76 8.34
N ILE A 106 6.43 -0.35 8.27
CA ILE A 106 6.20 -1.06 7.01
C ILE A 106 4.70 -1.12 6.76
N THR A 107 4.27 -0.72 5.57
CA THR A 107 2.90 -0.90 5.10
C THR A 107 2.91 -1.65 3.78
N ALA A 108 1.74 -2.13 3.37
CA ALA A 108 1.55 -2.68 2.04
C ALA A 108 0.26 -2.14 1.45
N ALA A 109 0.24 -1.90 0.14
CA ALA A 109 -0.97 -1.58 -0.60
C ALA A 109 -1.47 -2.82 -1.35
N LEU A 110 -2.75 -3.17 -1.19
CA LEU A 110 -3.38 -4.29 -1.88
C LEU A 110 -4.75 -3.92 -2.45
N PRO A 111 -5.16 -4.50 -3.58
CA PRO A 111 -6.46 -4.24 -4.18
C PRO A 111 -7.60 -4.77 -3.30
N ALA A 112 -8.75 -4.10 -3.33
CA ALA A 112 -9.98 -4.57 -2.72
C ALA A 112 -10.63 -5.72 -3.53
N ASN A 113 -9.91 -6.84 -3.67
CA ASN A 113 -10.31 -8.01 -4.44
C ASN A 113 -10.07 -9.30 -3.63
N GLU A 114 -11.13 -10.07 -3.36
CA GLU A 114 -11.06 -11.30 -2.54
C GLU A 114 -10.06 -12.32 -3.08
N GLU A 115 -9.98 -12.51 -4.40
CA GLU A 115 -9.11 -13.50 -5.04
C GLU A 115 -7.62 -13.19 -4.81
N VAL A 116 -7.23 -11.92 -4.96
CA VAL A 116 -5.86 -11.48 -4.67
C VAL A 116 -5.55 -11.62 -3.18
N LEU A 117 -6.50 -11.22 -2.33
CA LEU A 117 -6.32 -11.28 -0.88
C LEU A 117 -6.26 -12.73 -0.37
N ASP A 118 -6.91 -13.69 -1.04
CA ASP A 118 -6.87 -15.13 -0.74
C ASP A 118 -5.46 -15.72 -0.87
N HIS A 119 -4.59 -15.13 -1.70
CA HIS A 119 -3.21 -15.60 -1.87
C HIS A 119 -2.25 -15.18 -0.75
N ILE A 120 -2.66 -14.24 0.11
CA ILE A 120 -1.77 -13.58 1.07
C ILE A 120 -2.25 -13.86 2.50
N ASP A 121 -1.35 -14.33 3.37
CA ASP A 121 -1.64 -14.52 4.80
C ASP A 121 -1.70 -13.18 5.56
N LEU A 122 -2.78 -12.43 5.34
CA LEU A 122 -3.02 -11.14 6.01
C LEU A 122 -3.07 -11.25 7.53
N PRO A 123 -3.72 -12.27 8.13
CA PRO A 123 -3.68 -12.45 9.58
C PRO A 123 -2.25 -12.61 10.11
N GLY A 124 -1.42 -13.44 9.46
CA GLY A 124 -0.03 -13.61 9.83
C GLY A 124 0.79 -12.31 9.72
N LEU A 125 0.51 -11.48 8.72
CA LEU A 125 1.23 -10.20 8.52
C LEU A 125 0.84 -9.11 9.53
N LEU A 126 -0.39 -9.11 10.03
CA LEU A 126 -0.97 -7.97 10.79
C LEU A 126 -1.20 -8.26 12.29
N SER A 127 -1.15 -9.53 12.71
CA SER A 127 -1.63 -9.91 14.05
C SER A 127 -0.54 -9.88 15.12
N GLY A 128 -0.92 -9.35 16.28
CA GLY A 128 -0.19 -9.51 17.53
C GLY A 128 1.16 -8.79 17.60
N PRO A 129 2.03 -9.18 18.55
CA PRO A 129 3.32 -8.53 18.77
C PRO A 129 4.35 -8.81 17.65
N ASN A 130 4.09 -9.81 16.81
CA ASN A 130 4.96 -10.22 15.70
C ASN A 130 4.47 -9.70 14.34
N ALA A 131 3.58 -8.70 14.33
CA ALA A 131 3.08 -8.10 13.10
C ALA A 131 4.25 -7.67 12.20
N VAL A 132 4.23 -8.13 10.95
CA VAL A 132 5.25 -7.87 9.95
C VAL A 132 5.05 -6.49 9.36
N ILE A 133 3.80 -6.09 9.11
CA ILE A 133 3.43 -4.76 8.63
C ILE A 133 2.55 -4.05 9.66
N ASP A 134 2.66 -2.73 9.74
CA ASP A 134 1.96 -1.90 10.71
C ASP A 134 0.50 -1.66 10.30
N TYR A 135 0.28 -1.42 9.00
CA TYR A 135 -1.02 -1.19 8.39
C TYR A 135 -1.10 -1.77 6.98
N LEU A 136 -2.32 -2.17 6.59
CA LEU A 136 -2.71 -2.48 5.23
C LEU A 136 -3.41 -1.28 4.60
N ASN A 137 -2.82 -0.71 3.55
CA ASN A 137 -3.44 0.30 2.70
C ASN A 137 -4.36 -0.40 1.68
N LEU A 138 -5.65 -0.50 1.98
CA LEU A 138 -6.60 -1.18 1.10
C LEU A 138 -7.04 -0.24 -0.02
N MET A 139 -6.67 -0.56 -1.26
CA MET A 139 -7.02 0.21 -2.46
C MET A 139 -8.48 -0.01 -2.82
N ALA A 140 -9.35 0.72 -2.12
CA ALA A 140 -10.80 0.66 -2.19
C ALA A 140 -11.40 1.42 -3.40
N TYR A 141 -10.74 1.27 -4.55
CA TYR A 141 -11.06 1.92 -5.81
C TYR A 141 -10.72 0.99 -6.98
N ASP A 142 -11.01 1.44 -8.21
CA ASP A 142 -10.77 0.70 -9.44
C ASP A 142 -11.49 -0.66 -9.56
N MET A 143 -12.64 -0.79 -8.89
CA MET A 143 -13.56 -1.92 -9.07
C MET A 143 -14.22 -1.96 -10.45
N ALA A 144 -14.22 -0.83 -11.16
CA ALA A 144 -14.76 -0.66 -12.50
C ALA A 144 -13.98 0.42 -13.25
N GLY A 145 -13.85 0.29 -14.57
CA GLY A 145 -13.11 1.25 -15.40
C GLY A 145 -13.22 0.93 -16.88
N SER A 146 -12.37 1.53 -17.70
CA SER A 146 -12.40 1.35 -19.17
C SER A 146 -12.22 -0.10 -19.64
N TRP A 147 -11.70 -0.97 -18.78
CA TRP A 147 -11.57 -2.42 -18.99
C TRP A 147 -12.85 -3.21 -18.69
N SER A 148 -13.87 -2.57 -18.13
CA SER A 148 -15.12 -3.22 -17.75
C SER A 148 -16.11 -3.25 -18.93
N ALA A 149 -16.85 -4.35 -19.05
CA ALA A 149 -17.81 -4.55 -20.15
C ALA A 149 -19.01 -3.57 -20.13
N VAL A 150 -19.31 -3.00 -18.96
CA VAL A 150 -20.38 -2.00 -18.78
C VAL A 150 -19.91 -0.93 -17.79
N ALA A 151 -20.56 0.24 -17.81
CA ALA A 151 -20.32 1.27 -16.82
C ALA A 151 -20.63 0.79 -15.40
N GLY A 152 -19.79 1.20 -14.44
CA GLY A 152 -19.94 0.87 -13.03
C GLY A 152 -19.18 1.85 -12.14
N HIS A 153 -19.53 1.87 -10.85
CA HIS A 153 -18.89 2.75 -9.88
C HIS A 153 -17.57 2.13 -9.38
N HIS A 154 -16.45 2.82 -9.58
CA HIS A 154 -15.13 2.25 -9.31
C HIS A 154 -14.76 2.14 -7.82
N ALA A 155 -15.44 2.87 -6.93
CA ALA A 155 -15.17 2.90 -5.49
C ALA A 155 -16.45 2.84 -4.65
N GLN A 156 -17.34 1.90 -4.96
CA GLN A 156 -18.66 1.85 -4.33
C GLN A 156 -18.62 1.25 -2.92
N LEU A 157 -19.30 1.90 -1.97
CA LEU A 157 -19.46 1.37 -0.62
C LEU A 157 -20.32 0.11 -0.60
N HIS A 158 -21.43 0.10 -1.34
CA HIS A 158 -22.35 -1.03 -1.45
C HIS A 158 -22.56 -1.42 -2.91
N ALA A 159 -22.76 -2.72 -3.16
CA ALA A 159 -23.15 -3.21 -4.47
C ALA A 159 -24.60 -2.79 -4.80
N PRO A 160 -24.93 -2.53 -6.08
CA PRO A 160 -26.31 -2.27 -6.48
C PRO A 160 -27.19 -3.51 -6.25
N THR A 161 -28.46 -3.29 -5.94
CA THR A 161 -29.45 -4.36 -5.70
C THR A 161 -29.66 -5.26 -6.92
N ARG A 162 -29.44 -4.72 -8.13
CA ARG A 162 -29.54 -5.43 -9.41
C ARG A 162 -28.26 -5.22 -10.22
N PRO A 163 -27.16 -5.94 -9.92
CA PRO A 163 -25.90 -5.78 -10.64
C PRO A 163 -26.04 -6.29 -12.08
N LYS A 164 -25.72 -5.43 -13.06
CA LYS A 164 -25.76 -5.78 -14.49
C LYS A 164 -24.58 -6.64 -14.94
N HIS A 165 -23.53 -6.75 -14.12
CA HIS A 165 -22.34 -7.56 -14.40
C HIS A 165 -21.72 -8.06 -13.07
N ASN A 166 -20.92 -9.12 -13.11
CA ASN A 166 -20.33 -9.73 -11.92
C ASN A 166 -19.38 -8.79 -11.16
N PHE A 167 -18.52 -8.02 -11.85
CA PHE A 167 -17.63 -7.05 -11.19
C PHE A 167 -18.42 -6.04 -10.34
N ALA A 168 -19.64 -5.69 -10.73
CA ALA A 168 -20.48 -4.73 -9.99
C ALA A 168 -20.95 -5.29 -8.64
N LYS A 169 -20.74 -6.58 -8.33
CA LYS A 169 -20.99 -7.17 -7.01
C LYS A 169 -19.87 -6.85 -6.01
N GLN A 170 -18.68 -6.45 -6.48
CA GLN A 170 -17.58 -6.02 -5.62
C GLN A 170 -17.95 -4.69 -4.96
N SER A 171 -17.75 -4.56 -3.66
CA SER A 171 -18.03 -3.33 -2.92
C SER A 171 -17.25 -3.33 -1.62
N MET A 172 -17.02 -2.15 -1.06
CA MET A 172 -16.26 -2.07 0.18
C MET A 172 -16.96 -2.73 1.36
N ALA A 173 -18.29 -2.65 1.47
CA ALA A 173 -19.03 -3.38 2.50
C ALA A 173 -18.77 -4.89 2.43
N ARG A 174 -18.69 -5.46 1.23
CA ARG A 174 -18.37 -6.88 1.02
C ARG A 174 -16.92 -7.20 1.40
N ILE A 175 -15.96 -6.41 0.89
CA ILE A 175 -14.53 -6.65 1.16
C ILE A 175 -14.20 -6.46 2.65
N SER A 176 -14.75 -5.44 3.30
CA SER A 176 -14.59 -5.22 4.74
C SER A 176 -15.18 -6.38 5.55
N TYR A 177 -16.38 -6.85 5.22
CA TYR A 177 -16.94 -8.04 5.87
C TYR A 177 -16.05 -9.27 5.67
N TYR A 178 -15.57 -9.50 4.45
CA TYR A 178 -14.67 -10.60 4.14
C TYR A 178 -13.36 -10.53 4.97
N LEU A 179 -12.70 -9.37 5.02
CA LEU A 179 -11.45 -9.19 5.78
C LEU A 179 -11.65 -9.36 7.29
N ILE A 180 -12.68 -8.73 7.86
CA ILE A 180 -12.88 -8.69 9.31
C ILE A 180 -13.52 -10.00 9.80
N GLU A 181 -14.63 -10.41 9.19
CA GLU A 181 -15.42 -11.52 9.70
C GLU A 181 -14.93 -12.88 9.23
N ARG A 182 -14.43 -12.99 7.98
CA ARG A 182 -13.96 -14.28 7.45
C ARG A 182 -12.46 -14.47 7.63
N ARG A 183 -11.66 -13.44 7.34
CA ARG A 183 -10.20 -13.51 7.43
C ARG A 183 -9.67 -13.14 8.81
N LYS A 184 -10.49 -12.57 9.70
CA LYS A 184 -10.10 -12.19 11.08
C LYS A 184 -8.96 -11.16 11.13
N VAL A 185 -8.91 -10.26 10.13
CA VAL A 185 -8.01 -9.12 10.16
C VAL A 185 -8.57 -8.06 11.10
N ASP A 186 -7.73 -7.55 11.99
CA ASP A 186 -8.09 -6.45 12.90
C ASP A 186 -8.46 -5.19 12.08
N PRO A 187 -9.69 -4.66 12.20
CA PRO A 187 -10.10 -3.47 11.47
C PRO A 187 -9.23 -2.24 11.77
N HIS A 188 -8.60 -2.15 12.94
CA HIS A 188 -7.70 -1.04 13.29
C HIS A 188 -6.37 -1.08 12.52
N ARG A 189 -6.09 -2.19 11.83
CA ARG A 189 -4.91 -2.38 10.99
C ARG A 189 -5.16 -2.08 9.51
N ILE A 190 -6.39 -1.75 9.12
CA ILE A 190 -6.77 -1.48 7.74
C ILE A 190 -6.99 0.02 7.54
N ILE A 191 -6.29 0.61 6.58
CA ILE A 191 -6.52 1.98 6.11
C ILE A 191 -7.30 1.89 4.80
N LEU A 192 -8.49 2.48 4.79
CA LEU A 192 -9.37 2.47 3.62
C LEU A 192 -9.00 3.60 2.65
N GLY A 193 -8.62 3.25 1.42
CA GLY A 193 -8.35 4.23 0.37
C GLY A 193 -9.60 4.99 -0.09
N ILE A 194 -9.48 6.30 -0.30
CA ILE A 194 -10.56 7.14 -0.85
C ILE A 194 -10.03 7.82 -2.12
N PRO A 195 -10.56 7.48 -3.31
CA PRO A 195 -10.05 8.08 -4.54
C PRO A 195 -10.52 9.53 -4.69
N ALA A 196 -9.57 10.42 -4.95
CA ALA A 196 -9.86 11.81 -5.38
C ALA A 196 -9.93 11.93 -6.92
N TYR A 197 -10.43 10.89 -7.58
CA TYR A 197 -10.60 10.81 -9.03
C TYR A 197 -11.79 9.92 -9.38
N GLY A 198 -12.23 9.97 -10.64
CA GLY A 198 -13.26 9.08 -11.18
C GLY A 198 -12.77 8.27 -12.38
N ARG A 199 -13.53 7.25 -12.76
CA ARG A 199 -13.32 6.46 -13.99
C ARG A 199 -14.39 6.80 -15.02
N SER A 200 -13.97 7.03 -16.26
CA SER A 200 -14.86 7.33 -17.39
C SER A 200 -15.05 6.11 -18.29
N PHE A 201 -16.17 6.08 -18.99
CA PHE A 201 -16.55 5.03 -19.93
C PHE A 201 -16.86 5.64 -21.28
N TRP A 202 -16.51 4.94 -22.35
CA TRP A 202 -16.89 5.31 -23.70
C TRP A 202 -18.34 4.86 -23.94
N ALA A 203 -19.11 5.72 -24.61
CA ALA A 203 -20.48 5.45 -25.02
C ALA A 203 -20.52 4.79 -26.40
#